data_AF-A0A484AMW6-F1
#
_entry.id   AF-A0A484AMW6-F1
#
_cell.length_a   1.000
_cell.length_b   1.000
_cell.length_c   1.000
_cell.angle_alpha   90.00
_cell.angle_beta   90.00
_cell.angle_gamma   90.00
#
_symmetry.space_group_name_H-M   'P 1'
#
loop_
_entity.id
_entity.type
_entity.pdbx_description
1 polymer ?
#
loop_
_entity_poly.entity_id
_entity_poly.type
_entity_poly.pdbx_seq_one_letter_code
_entity_poly.pdbx_strand_id
1 'polypeptide(L)'
;MFQMGDDFFTSMNLTKLPQEFWDKSIIEKPTDGRELVCHASAWDFYLQNDVRIKQCTQVTQSQLFTVHHELGHIQYFLQYQHLPFVYRTGANPGFHEAVGDVLSLSVSTPKHLEKINLLHNFVLDEEARINQLFLTALDKIVFLPFAFTMDKYRWSLFRGEVDKSKWNCAFWKLREEYSGIEP
;
A
#
# COMPACT_ATOMS: atom_id res chain seq x y z
N MET A 1 -13.34 1.49 -8.50
CA MET A 1 -11.92 1.36 -8.08
C MET A 1 -11.56 -0.10 -7.81
N PHE A 2 -12.19 -0.76 -6.83
CA PHE A 2 -11.90 -2.18 -6.53
C PHE A 2 -12.14 -3.14 -7.70
N GLN A 3 -13.25 -2.99 -8.44
CA GLN A 3 -13.53 -3.81 -9.63
C GLN A 3 -12.44 -3.65 -10.70
N MET A 4 -12.01 -2.41 -10.96
CA MET A 4 -10.90 -2.13 -11.87
C MET A 4 -9.58 -2.77 -11.40
N GLY A 5 -9.36 -2.81 -10.08
CA GLY A 5 -8.27 -3.58 -9.49
C GLY A 5 -8.40 -5.07 -9.79
N ASP A 6 -9.54 -5.69 -9.47
CA ASP A 6 -9.79 -7.12 -9.77
C ASP A 6 -9.58 -7.45 -11.26
N ASP A 7 -10.07 -6.59 -12.16
CA ASP A 7 -9.85 -6.70 -13.61
C ASP A 7 -8.37 -6.61 -13.99
N PHE A 8 -7.61 -5.74 -13.33
CA PHE A 8 -6.16 -5.62 -13.55
C PHE A 8 -5.42 -6.91 -13.16
N PHE A 9 -5.71 -7.45 -11.98
CA PHE A 9 -5.09 -8.71 -11.51
C PHE A 9 -5.49 -9.91 -12.38
N THR A 10 -6.76 -10.03 -12.72
CA THR A 10 -7.25 -11.11 -13.60
C THR A 10 -6.69 -11.00 -15.02
N SER A 11 -6.37 -9.79 -15.51
CA SER A 11 -5.69 -9.60 -16.81
C SER A 11 -4.27 -10.20 -16.86
N MET A 12 -3.65 -10.41 -15.68
CA MET A 12 -2.37 -11.10 -15.53
C MET A 12 -2.53 -12.59 -15.20
N ASN A 13 -3.73 -13.14 -15.37
CA ASN A 13 -4.07 -14.53 -15.05
C ASN A 13 -3.94 -14.86 -13.55
N LEU A 14 -4.13 -13.86 -12.68
CA LEU A 14 -4.24 -14.07 -11.23
C LEU A 14 -5.68 -14.38 -10.82
N THR A 15 -5.86 -14.74 -9.54
CA THR A 15 -7.13 -15.23 -9.01
C THR A 15 -8.16 -14.11 -8.92
N LYS A 16 -9.34 -14.30 -9.53
CA LYS A 16 -10.46 -13.37 -9.36
C LYS A 16 -10.89 -13.29 -7.89
N LEU A 17 -11.23 -12.09 -7.42
CA LEU A 17 -11.69 -11.91 -6.04
C LEU A 17 -12.95 -12.76 -5.75
N PRO A 18 -12.97 -13.50 -4.62
CA PRO A 18 -14.10 -14.35 -4.27
C PRO A 18 -15.32 -13.51 -3.90
N GLN A 19 -16.53 -14.09 -3.99
CA GLN A 19 -17.77 -13.39 -3.66
C GLN A 19 -17.77 -12.86 -2.21
N GLU A 20 -17.18 -13.61 -1.28
CA GLU A 20 -17.05 -13.20 0.12
C GLU A 20 -16.28 -11.90 0.31
N PHE A 21 -15.30 -11.60 -0.55
CA PHE A 21 -14.57 -10.34 -0.52
C PHE A 21 -15.54 -9.16 -0.73
N TRP A 22 -16.41 -9.25 -1.73
CA TRP A 22 -17.36 -8.20 -2.06
C TRP A 22 -18.46 -8.05 -1.01
N ASP A 23 -18.95 -9.16 -0.48
CA ASP A 23 -20.05 -9.17 0.47
C ASP A 23 -19.61 -8.68 1.86
N LYS A 24 -18.35 -8.91 2.25
CA LYS A 24 -17.87 -8.73 3.64
C LYS A 24 -16.83 -7.62 3.81
N SER A 25 -16.23 -7.08 2.74
CA SER A 25 -15.24 -6.00 2.85
C SER A 25 -15.89 -4.65 3.17
N ILE A 26 -15.14 -3.80 3.87
CA ILE A 26 -15.51 -2.39 4.10
C ILE A 26 -14.67 -1.56 3.13
N ILE A 27 -15.24 -1.24 1.98
CA ILE A 27 -14.59 -0.48 0.91
C ILE A 27 -14.93 1.02 0.94
N GLU A 28 -15.90 1.41 1.76
CA GLU A 28 -16.32 2.80 1.98
C GLU A 28 -16.60 2.99 3.47
N LYS A 29 -16.43 4.22 3.97
CA LYS A 29 -16.75 4.52 5.38
C LYS A 29 -18.27 4.39 5.59
N PRO A 30 -18.75 3.53 6.51
CA PRO A 30 -20.17 3.44 6.80
C PRO A 30 -20.76 4.76 7.32
N THR A 31 -22.00 5.05 6.96
CA THR A 31 -22.71 6.29 7.30
C THR A 31 -23.61 6.17 8.54
N ASP A 32 -23.60 5.02 9.20
CA ASP A 32 -24.43 4.70 10.36
C ASP A 32 -23.84 5.15 11.70
N GLY A 33 -22.82 6.02 11.67
CA GLY A 33 -22.22 6.62 12.85
C GLY A 33 -21.23 5.72 13.61
N ARG A 34 -20.90 4.54 13.09
CA ARG A 34 -19.88 3.68 13.72
C ARG A 34 -18.47 4.28 13.58
N GLU A 35 -17.69 4.16 14.64
CA GLU A 35 -16.27 4.48 14.63
C GLU A 35 -15.47 3.37 13.93
N LEU A 36 -14.50 3.75 13.09
CA LEU A 36 -13.70 2.81 12.32
C LEU A 36 -12.26 3.30 12.20
N VAL A 37 -11.30 2.36 12.31
CA VAL A 37 -9.91 2.63 11.91
C VAL A 37 -9.86 2.74 10.40
N CYS A 38 -9.74 3.96 9.87
CA CYS A 38 -9.79 4.21 8.42
C CYS A 38 -8.51 3.90 7.65
N HIS A 39 -7.39 3.66 8.34
CA HIS A 39 -6.15 3.23 7.67
C HIS A 39 -6.39 1.96 6.87
N ALA A 40 -5.97 1.95 5.61
CA ALA A 40 -6.15 0.83 4.70
C ALA A 40 -5.47 -0.43 5.26
N SER A 41 -6.08 -1.59 5.00
CA SER A 41 -5.56 -2.87 5.46
C SER A 41 -6.27 -4.01 4.75
N ALA A 42 -5.51 -5.02 4.36
CA ALA A 42 -5.98 -6.31 3.87
C ALA A 42 -5.94 -7.37 4.98
N TRP A 43 -6.93 -8.27 4.96
CA TRP A 43 -7.15 -9.27 6.01
C TRP A 43 -7.33 -10.66 5.41
N ASP A 44 -6.54 -11.61 5.90
CA ASP A 44 -6.72 -13.06 5.71
C ASP A 44 -7.42 -13.62 6.97
N PHE A 45 -8.59 -14.24 6.80
CA PHE A 45 -9.33 -14.86 7.91
C PHE A 45 -8.92 -16.33 8.13
N TYR A 46 -7.89 -16.81 7.42
CA TYR A 46 -7.36 -18.17 7.46
C TYR A 46 -8.35 -19.26 7.03
N LEU A 47 -9.51 -18.86 6.50
CA LEU A 47 -10.48 -19.73 5.84
C LEU A 47 -10.29 -19.63 4.32
N GLN A 48 -10.60 -20.71 3.62
CA GLN A 48 -10.49 -20.72 2.16
C GLN A 48 -11.39 -19.62 1.57
N ASN A 49 -10.81 -18.74 0.76
CA ASN A 49 -11.46 -17.61 0.10
C ASN A 49 -12.11 -16.54 1.00
N ASP A 50 -11.93 -16.57 2.34
CA ASP A 50 -12.40 -15.48 3.22
C ASP A 50 -11.28 -14.45 3.42
N VAL A 51 -11.17 -13.55 2.44
CA VAL A 51 -10.20 -12.44 2.42
C VAL A 51 -10.96 -11.13 2.28
N ARG A 52 -10.53 -10.08 2.98
CA ARG A 52 -11.28 -8.82 3.07
C ARG A 52 -10.37 -7.60 3.08
N ILE A 53 -10.89 -6.48 2.61
CA ILE A 53 -10.27 -5.16 2.81
C ILE A 53 -11.10 -4.32 3.77
N LYS A 54 -10.40 -3.49 4.55
CA LYS A 54 -11.00 -2.41 5.33
C LYS A 54 -10.29 -1.11 4.99
N GLN A 55 -10.93 -0.28 4.16
CA GLN A 55 -10.43 1.01 3.70
C GLN A 55 -11.60 2.02 3.63
N CYS A 56 -11.40 3.21 4.20
CA CYS A 56 -12.34 4.32 4.03
C CYS A 56 -12.06 5.02 2.69
N THR A 57 -12.33 4.35 1.57
CA THR A 57 -11.90 4.81 0.25
C THR A 57 -12.59 6.12 -0.14
N GLN A 58 -11.79 7.08 -0.59
CA GLN A 58 -12.26 8.30 -1.22
C GLN A 58 -11.96 8.24 -2.72
N VAL A 59 -12.73 8.97 -3.53
CA VAL A 59 -12.57 8.97 -4.99
C VAL A 59 -11.42 9.91 -5.37
N THR A 60 -10.19 9.45 -5.21
CA THR A 60 -8.96 10.16 -5.61
C THR A 60 -7.97 9.21 -6.29
N GLN A 61 -7.01 9.77 -7.04
CA GLN A 61 -5.96 8.99 -7.68
C GLN A 61 -5.07 8.24 -6.66
N SER A 62 -4.70 8.90 -5.56
CA SER A 62 -3.88 8.25 -4.51
C SER A 62 -4.60 7.06 -3.88
N GLN A 63 -5.93 7.16 -3.71
CA GLN A 63 -6.74 6.06 -3.22
C GLN A 63 -6.87 4.94 -4.26
N LEU A 64 -6.86 5.23 -5.57
CA LEU A 64 -6.83 4.19 -6.60
C LEU A 64 -5.56 3.35 -6.51
N PHE A 65 -4.42 3.99 -6.28
CA PHE A 65 -3.14 3.32 -6.07
C PHE A 65 -3.13 2.50 -4.79
N THR A 66 -3.67 3.08 -3.70
CA THR A 66 -3.84 2.36 -2.42
C THR A 66 -4.71 1.11 -2.59
N VAL A 67 -5.80 1.19 -3.35
CA VAL A 67 -6.66 0.03 -3.65
C VAL A 67 -5.86 -1.08 -4.34
N HIS A 68 -4.98 -0.75 -5.31
CA HIS A 68 -4.15 -1.77 -5.97
C HIS A 68 -3.08 -2.34 -5.04
N HIS A 69 -2.52 -1.53 -4.15
CA HIS A 69 -1.60 -2.00 -3.11
C HIS A 69 -2.29 -3.04 -2.20
N GLU A 70 -3.46 -2.70 -1.63
CA GLU A 70 -4.20 -3.60 -0.74
C GLU A 70 -4.69 -4.87 -1.45
N LEU A 71 -5.10 -4.76 -2.71
CA LEU A 71 -5.46 -5.93 -3.52
C LEU A 71 -4.24 -6.82 -3.82
N GLY A 72 -3.02 -6.28 -3.82
CA GLY A 72 -1.79 -7.06 -3.88
C GLY A 72 -1.63 -7.99 -2.69
N HIS A 73 -1.90 -7.50 -1.47
CA HIS A 73 -1.95 -8.33 -0.26
C HIS A 73 -3.02 -9.43 -0.37
N ILE A 74 -4.22 -9.07 -0.82
CA ILE A 74 -5.32 -10.04 -1.03
C ILE A 74 -4.92 -11.13 -2.03
N GLN A 75 -4.29 -10.77 -3.14
CA GLN A 75 -3.78 -11.75 -4.09
C GLN A 75 -2.73 -12.65 -3.47
N TYR A 76 -1.81 -12.07 -2.70
CA TYR A 76 -0.82 -12.84 -1.98
C TYR A 76 -1.54 -13.90 -1.12
N PHE A 77 -2.50 -13.50 -0.27
CA PHE A 77 -3.31 -14.41 0.56
C PHE A 77 -3.94 -15.55 -0.25
N LEU A 78 -4.59 -15.20 -1.36
CA LEU A 78 -5.24 -16.16 -2.24
C LEU A 78 -4.25 -17.16 -2.87
N GLN A 79 -3.01 -16.76 -3.14
CA GLN A 79 -2.01 -17.67 -3.72
C GLN A 79 -1.49 -18.70 -2.70
N TYR A 80 -1.27 -18.32 -1.43
CA TYR A 80 -0.71 -19.25 -0.44
C TYR A 80 -1.73 -19.89 0.50
N GLN A 81 -3.03 -19.63 0.34
CA GLN A 81 -4.08 -20.22 1.20
C GLN A 81 -4.07 -21.77 1.24
N HIS A 82 -3.45 -22.44 0.26
CA HIS A 82 -3.31 -23.90 0.25
C HIS A 82 -2.17 -24.42 1.15
N LEU A 83 -1.26 -23.55 1.59
CA LEU A 83 -0.15 -23.92 2.47
C LEU A 83 -0.63 -24.20 3.90
N PRO A 84 0.11 -25.00 4.69
CA PRO A 84 -0.11 -25.12 6.13
C PRO A 84 -0.13 -23.76 6.81
N PHE A 85 -0.98 -23.61 7.83
CA PHE A 85 -1.22 -22.35 8.54
C PHE A 85 0.06 -21.59 8.91
N VAL A 86 1.10 -22.28 9.40
CA VAL A 86 2.37 -21.68 9.82
C VAL A 86 3.19 -21.06 8.68
N TYR A 87 2.92 -21.45 7.43
CA TYR A 87 3.59 -20.93 6.23
C TYR A 87 2.74 -19.91 5.46
N ARG A 88 1.59 -19.52 6.02
CA ARG A 88 0.69 -18.54 5.42
C ARG A 88 1.14 -17.10 5.69
N THR A 89 2.31 -16.77 5.16
CA THR A 89 2.95 -15.45 5.25
C THR A 89 3.83 -15.23 4.03
N GLY A 90 4.15 -13.97 3.71
CA GLY A 90 5.19 -13.65 2.75
C GLY A 90 6.56 -14.21 3.18
N ALA A 91 7.46 -14.43 2.21
CA ALA A 91 8.81 -14.96 2.46
C ALA A 91 9.57 -14.14 3.52
N ASN A 92 9.33 -12.84 3.55
CA ASN A 92 9.55 -11.94 4.68
C ASN A 92 8.51 -10.80 4.58
N PRO A 93 8.35 -9.95 5.62
CA PRO A 93 7.37 -8.86 5.58
C PRO A 93 7.52 -7.90 4.39
N GLY A 94 8.76 -7.67 3.92
CA GLY A 94 9.03 -6.81 2.78
C GLY A 94 8.48 -7.35 1.45
N PHE A 95 8.37 -8.67 1.29
CA PHE A 95 7.72 -9.24 0.10
C PHE A 95 6.23 -8.94 0.05
N HIS A 96 5.55 -8.89 1.20
CA HIS A 96 4.13 -8.58 1.24
C HIS A 96 3.87 -7.16 0.72
N GLU A 97 4.60 -6.20 1.30
CA GLU A 97 4.50 -4.79 0.92
C GLU A 97 4.93 -4.55 -0.54
N ALA A 98 5.98 -5.23 -1.00
CA ALA A 98 6.50 -5.05 -2.36
C ALA A 98 5.53 -5.52 -3.46
N VAL A 99 4.76 -6.59 -3.23
CA VAL A 99 3.82 -7.11 -4.25
C VAL A 99 2.72 -6.11 -4.56
N GLY A 100 2.14 -5.48 -3.52
CA GLY A 100 1.15 -4.41 -3.71
C GLY A 100 1.74 -3.21 -4.48
N ASP A 101 2.93 -2.77 -4.09
CA ASP A 101 3.58 -1.60 -4.67
C ASP A 101 4.02 -1.79 -6.13
N VAL A 102 4.57 -2.96 -6.48
CA VAL A 102 5.00 -3.26 -7.86
C VAL A 102 3.85 -3.12 -8.87
N LEU A 103 2.66 -3.52 -8.45
CA LEU A 103 1.47 -3.45 -9.30
C LEU A 103 0.90 -2.04 -9.35
N SER A 104 0.92 -1.33 -8.22
CA SER A 104 0.58 0.10 -8.19
C SER A 104 1.48 0.92 -9.12
N LEU A 105 2.78 0.58 -9.25
CA LEU A 105 3.70 1.25 -10.19
C LEU A 105 3.28 1.09 -11.66
N SER A 106 2.72 -0.07 -12.02
CA SER A 106 2.23 -0.31 -13.38
C SER A 106 0.94 0.47 -13.65
N VAL A 107 0.05 0.53 -12.66
CA VAL A 107 -1.24 1.22 -12.71
C VAL A 107 -1.05 2.74 -12.78
N SER A 108 -0.01 3.28 -12.14
CA SER A 108 0.28 4.71 -12.13
C SER A 108 0.92 5.22 -13.43
N THR A 109 1.19 4.35 -14.41
CA THR A 109 1.77 4.80 -15.69
C THR A 109 0.73 5.55 -16.55
N PRO A 110 1.11 6.65 -17.23
CA PRO A 110 0.20 7.34 -18.16
C PRO A 110 -0.42 6.41 -19.20
N LYS A 111 0.38 5.47 -19.74
CA LYS A 111 -0.08 4.44 -20.69
C LYS A 111 -1.21 3.58 -20.12
N HIS A 112 -1.12 3.19 -18.84
CA HIS A 112 -2.19 2.43 -18.21
C HIS A 112 -3.42 3.31 -17.97
N LEU A 113 -3.23 4.52 -17.45
CA LEU A 113 -4.31 5.47 -17.19
C LEU A 113 -5.13 5.82 -18.46
N GLU A 114 -4.48 5.91 -19.62
CA GLU A 114 -5.19 6.06 -20.91
C GLU A 114 -6.03 4.83 -21.25
N LYS A 115 -5.50 3.62 -21.04
CA LYS A 115 -6.21 2.37 -21.32
C LYS A 115 -7.49 2.22 -20.49
N ILE A 116 -7.49 2.72 -19.25
CA ILE A 116 -8.66 2.72 -18.36
C ILE A 116 -9.48 4.01 -18.44
N ASN A 117 -9.20 4.86 -19.45
CA ASN A 117 -9.97 6.07 -19.75
C ASN A 117 -9.96 7.11 -18.60
N LEU A 118 -8.86 7.18 -17.83
CA LEU A 118 -8.60 8.19 -16.79
C LEU A 118 -7.61 9.27 -17.23
N LEU A 119 -6.97 9.08 -18.39
CA LEU A 119 -6.10 10.07 -19.02
C LEU A 119 -6.46 10.12 -20.52
N HIS A 120 -6.42 11.31 -21.10
CA HIS A 120 -6.74 11.54 -22.51
C HIS A 120 -5.70 12.43 -23.16
N ASN A 121 -5.39 12.16 -24.43
CA ASN A 121 -4.48 12.94 -25.25
C ASN A 121 -3.08 13.07 -24.63
N PHE A 122 -2.60 12.03 -23.94
CA PHE A 122 -1.25 12.07 -23.37
C PHE A 122 -0.22 11.91 -24.49
N VAL A 123 0.74 12.82 -24.52
CA VAL A 123 1.90 12.73 -25.42
C VAL A 123 3.12 12.50 -24.54
N LEU A 124 3.82 11.39 -24.80
CA LEU A 124 5.06 11.10 -24.12
C LEU A 124 6.20 11.87 -24.80
N ASP A 125 6.52 13.04 -24.26
CA ASP A 125 7.74 13.79 -24.58
C ASP A 125 8.75 13.75 -23.42
N GLU A 126 9.88 14.43 -23.60
CA GLU A 126 10.94 14.45 -22.58
C GLU A 126 10.52 15.17 -21.30
N GLU A 127 9.74 16.25 -21.41
CA GLU A 127 9.24 17.02 -20.26
C GLU A 127 8.26 16.20 -19.42
N ALA A 128 7.31 15.54 -20.08
CA ALA A 128 6.36 14.61 -19.47
C ALA A 128 7.08 13.44 -18.77
N ARG A 129 8.14 12.90 -19.39
CA ARG A 129 8.97 11.86 -18.78
C ARG A 129 9.66 12.35 -17.51
N ILE A 130 10.27 13.54 -17.54
CA ILE A 130 10.90 14.14 -16.36
C ILE A 130 9.88 14.36 -15.25
N ASN A 131 8.71 14.91 -15.58
CA ASN A 131 7.62 15.11 -14.62
C ASN A 131 7.15 13.80 -13.98
N GLN A 132 6.99 12.73 -14.77
CA GLN A 132 6.60 11.42 -14.26
C GLN A 132 7.66 10.84 -13.30
N LEU A 133 8.94 10.94 -13.66
CA LEU A 133 10.05 10.48 -12.82
C LEU A 133 10.13 11.30 -11.53
N PHE A 134 9.93 12.61 -11.61
CA PHE A 134 9.92 13.49 -10.45
C PHE A 134 8.78 13.15 -9.48
N LEU A 135 7.56 12.96 -9.99
CA LEU A 135 6.41 12.53 -9.17
C LEU A 135 6.66 11.16 -8.53
N THR A 136 7.27 10.22 -9.26
CA THR A 136 7.65 8.91 -8.72
C THR A 136 8.72 9.06 -7.62
N ALA A 137 9.68 9.96 -7.80
CA ALA A 137 10.72 10.20 -6.82
C ALA A 137 10.18 10.83 -5.53
N LEU A 138 9.20 11.74 -5.64
CA LEU A 138 8.53 12.33 -4.48
C LEU A 138 7.80 11.29 -3.62
N ASP A 139 7.28 10.22 -4.23
CA ASP A 139 6.66 9.11 -3.50
C ASP A 139 7.70 8.10 -2.99
N LYS A 140 8.57 7.62 -3.87
CA LYS A 140 9.44 6.46 -3.58
C LYS A 140 10.78 6.82 -2.95
N ILE A 141 11.42 7.91 -3.36
CA ILE A 141 12.76 8.27 -2.86
C ILE A 141 12.66 9.03 -1.54
N VAL A 142 11.71 9.97 -1.43
CA VAL A 142 11.51 10.76 -0.19
C VAL A 142 11.03 9.89 0.97
N PHE A 143 10.38 8.75 0.70
CA PHE A 143 9.94 7.81 1.73
C PHE A 143 11.10 7.02 2.37
N LEU A 144 12.18 6.74 1.65
CA LEU A 144 13.32 5.93 2.14
C LEU A 144 13.91 6.44 3.47
N PRO A 145 14.30 7.72 3.62
CA PRO A 145 14.84 8.22 4.88
C PRO A 145 13.80 8.20 6.01
N PHE A 146 12.51 8.36 5.70
CA PHE A 146 11.44 8.21 6.69
C PHE A 146 11.38 6.77 7.21
N ALA A 147 11.24 5.78 6.31
CA ALA A 147 11.14 4.37 6.68
C ALA A 147 12.36 3.91 7.50
N PHE A 148 13.57 4.29 7.08
CA PHE A 148 14.81 3.98 7.79
C PHE A 148 14.83 4.59 9.21
N THR A 149 14.42 5.85 9.34
CA THR A 149 14.39 6.55 10.63
C THR A 149 13.43 5.90 11.62
N MET A 150 12.25 5.46 11.16
CA MET A 150 11.24 4.87 12.02
C MET A 150 11.74 3.61 12.73
N ASP A 151 12.38 2.70 12.00
CA ASP A 151 12.92 1.47 12.59
C ASP A 151 14.19 1.72 13.41
N LYS A 152 15.08 2.61 12.95
CA LYS A 152 16.26 3.00 13.74
C LYS A 152 15.88 3.60 15.09
N TYR A 153 14.85 4.44 15.11
CA TYR A 153 14.27 5.00 16.33
C TYR A 153 13.67 3.90 17.21
N ARG A 154 12.81 3.04 16.66
CA ARG A 154 12.15 1.97 17.40
C ARG A 154 13.15 0.98 18.01
N TRP A 155 14.21 0.62 17.29
CA TRP A 155 15.29 -0.22 17.81
C TRP A 155 16.08 0.42 18.96
N SER A 156 16.35 1.73 18.91
CA SER A 156 17.04 2.41 20.02
C SER A 156 16.19 2.44 21.29
N LEU A 157 14.85 2.59 21.15
CA LEU A 157 13.94 2.47 22.27
C LEU A 157 13.92 1.06 22.86
N PHE A 158 13.78 0.03 22.02
CA PHE A 158 13.71 -1.36 22.49
C PHE A 158 15.01 -1.86 23.11
N ARG A 159 16.15 -1.32 22.70
CA ARG A 159 17.46 -1.62 23.32
C ARG A 159 17.73 -0.82 24.60
N GLY A 160 16.85 0.11 24.97
CA GLY A 160 17.03 0.97 26.15
C GLY A 160 18.12 2.03 25.98
N GLU A 161 18.50 2.36 24.74
CA GLU A 161 19.55 3.34 24.43
C GLU A 161 19.08 4.79 24.69
N VAL A 162 17.76 5.01 24.74
CA VAL A 162 17.14 6.33 24.93
C VAL A 162 16.21 6.31 26.14
N ASP A 163 16.52 7.15 27.12
CA ASP A 163 15.65 7.37 28.27
C ASP A 163 14.29 7.93 27.84
N LYS A 164 13.22 7.55 28.55
CA LYS A 164 11.84 7.96 28.26
C LYS A 164 11.66 9.48 28.21
N SER A 165 12.39 10.23 29.03
CA SER A 165 12.36 11.71 29.00
C SER A 165 12.90 12.31 27.70
N LYS A 166 13.67 11.55 26.92
CA LYS A 166 14.35 12.00 25.68
C LYS A 166 13.76 11.44 24.39
N TRP A 167 12.67 10.67 24.46
CA TRP A 167 12.08 10.02 23.28
C TRP A 167 11.80 10.98 22.13
N ASN A 168 11.13 12.10 22.39
CA ASN A 168 10.81 13.09 21.35
C ASN A 168 12.07 13.74 20.76
N CYS A 169 13.06 14.09 21.59
CA CYS A 169 14.32 14.66 21.13
C CYS A 169 15.11 13.67 20.26
N ALA A 170 15.14 12.39 20.64
CA ALA A 170 15.81 11.35 19.87
C ALA A 170 15.12 11.09 18.53
N PHE A 171 13.78 11.15 18.50
CA PHE A 171 13.02 11.08 17.26
C PHE A 171 13.40 12.23 16.31
N TRP A 172 13.31 13.48 16.77
CA TRP A 172 13.59 14.64 15.92
C TRP A 172 15.06 14.71 15.47
N LYS A 173 16.01 14.31 16.32
CA LYS A 173 17.42 14.20 15.92
C LYS A 173 17.60 13.26 14.72
N LEU A 174 16.92 12.12 14.70
CA LEU A 174 16.99 11.19 13.57
C LEU A 174 16.24 11.74 12.34
N ARG A 175 15.10 12.42 12.54
CA ARG A 175 14.36 13.06 11.44
C ARG A 175 15.21 14.14 10.76
N GLU A 176 15.91 14.96 11.53
CA GLU A 176 16.82 15.98 11.02
C GLU A 176 18.01 15.33 10.28
N GLU A 177 18.68 14.36 10.91
CA GLU A 177 19.88 13.71 10.35
C GLU A 177 19.61 12.99 9.01
N TYR A 178 18.52 12.22 8.92
CA TYR A 178 18.25 11.38 7.75
C TYR A 178 17.28 11.99 6.76
N SER A 179 16.30 12.79 7.22
CA SER A 179 15.28 13.38 6.35
C SER A 179 15.47 14.87 6.11
N GLY A 180 16.39 15.54 6.84
CA GLY A 180 16.63 16.98 6.67
C GLY A 180 15.44 17.85 7.06
N ILE A 181 14.63 17.41 8.04
CA ILE A 181 13.46 18.17 8.50
C ILE A 181 13.53 18.48 10.00
N GLU A 182 12.92 19.61 10.37
CA GLU A 182 12.77 20.08 11.75
C GLU A 182 11.29 20.15 12.15
N PRO A 183 10.96 20.12 13.46
CA PRO A 183 9.58 20.20 13.97
C PRO A 183 8.85 21.51 13.66
#